data_AF-A0A944Y505-F1
#
_entry.id   AF-A0A944Y505-F1
#
_cell.length_a   1.000
_cell.length_b   1.000
_cell.length_c   1.000
_cell.angle_alpha   90.00
_cell.angle_beta   90.00
_cell.angle_gamma   90.00
#
_symmetry.space_group_name_H-M   'P 1'
#
loop_
_entity.id
_entity.type
_entity.pdbx_description
1 polymer ?
#
loop_
_entity_poly.entity_id
_entity_poly.type
_entity_poly.pdbx_seq_one_letter_code
_entity_poly.pdbx_strand_id
1 'polypeptide(L)'
;MAGKGNKEEVYFKICNTVLRLEVSKGHQKWTLSDIAKYADVTRSLIYYYFGKEKKTIVEEAFRYMLDLFFNLNSDEHRGVAARMSNIIPKIKEMPYCFVLFFLERSKETEIGVIIRQKEKALLERLKSEYPDMDANQILRVYLMELGAIAFSLDNEKVFEIFPPMQSK
;
A
#
# COMPACT_ATOMS: atom_id res chain seq x y z
N MET A 1 -10.24 -23.93 14.39
CA MET A 1 -9.44 -23.86 13.15
C MET A 1 -9.18 -22.39 12.80
N ALA A 2 -8.01 -21.83 13.07
CA ALA A 2 -7.66 -20.44 12.72
C ALA A 2 -6.64 -20.44 11.57
N GLY A 3 -7.08 -20.80 10.36
CA GLY A 3 -6.20 -21.28 9.29
C GLY A 3 -5.40 -20.23 8.51
N LYS A 4 -6.06 -19.15 8.04
CA LYS A 4 -5.45 -18.14 7.16
C LYS A 4 -5.75 -16.70 7.59
N GLY A 5 -7.01 -16.27 7.57
CA GLY A 5 -7.39 -14.86 7.78
C GLY A 5 -6.82 -14.20 9.04
N ASN A 6 -6.80 -14.91 10.18
CA ASN A 6 -6.20 -14.42 11.42
C ASN A 6 -4.70 -14.07 11.27
N LYS A 7 -3.93 -14.81 10.46
CA LYS A 7 -2.51 -14.49 10.20
C LYS A 7 -2.36 -13.19 9.40
N GLU A 8 -3.19 -13.01 8.38
CA GLU A 8 -3.18 -11.83 7.50
C GLU A 8 -3.65 -10.57 8.26
N GLU A 9 -4.71 -10.70 9.07
CA GLU A 9 -5.20 -9.65 9.98
C GLU A 9 -4.12 -9.22 10.99
N VAL A 10 -3.40 -10.18 11.59
CA VAL A 10 -2.27 -9.89 12.49
C VAL A 10 -1.12 -9.19 11.76
N TYR A 11 -0.77 -9.66 10.56
CA TYR A 11 0.31 -9.06 9.75
C TYR A 11 -0.04 -7.61 9.39
N PHE A 12 -1.28 -7.38 8.93
CA PHE A 12 -1.85 -6.06 8.67
C PHE A 12 -1.82 -5.13 9.89
N LYS A 13 -2.29 -5.61 11.06
CA LYS A 13 -2.27 -4.84 12.32
C LYS A 13 -0.87 -4.41 12.71
N ILE A 14 0.12 -5.29 12.53
CA ILE A 14 1.53 -4.97 12.77
C ILE A 14 2.03 -3.94 11.75
N CYS A 15 1.85 -4.16 10.44
CA CYS A 15 2.32 -3.24 9.40
C CYS A 15 1.73 -1.82 9.50
N ASN A 16 0.41 -1.70 9.67
CA ASN A 16 -0.25 -0.39 9.85
C ASN A 16 0.24 0.31 11.13
N THR A 17 0.50 -0.46 12.21
CA THR A 17 1.08 0.06 13.45
C THR A 17 2.54 0.53 13.29
N VAL A 18 3.35 -0.19 12.51
CA VAL A 18 4.72 0.24 12.16
C VAL A 18 4.67 1.57 11.41
N LEU A 19 3.87 1.68 10.34
CA LEU A 19 3.76 2.92 9.58
C LEU A 19 3.21 4.09 10.42
N ARG A 20 2.23 3.83 11.30
CA ARG A 20 1.77 4.81 12.30
C ARG A 20 2.90 5.30 13.21
N LEU A 21 3.78 4.41 13.66
CA LEU A 21 4.89 4.74 14.54
C LEU A 21 6.04 5.44 13.81
N GLU A 22 6.28 5.11 12.54
CA GLU A 22 7.21 5.86 11.66
C GLU A 22 6.75 7.31 11.50
N VAL A 23 5.46 7.57 11.25
CA VAL A 23 4.91 8.94 11.20
C VAL A 23 4.97 9.66 12.55
N SER A 24 4.53 9.01 13.63
CA SER A 24 4.29 9.68 14.92
C SER A 24 5.50 9.76 15.85
N LYS A 25 6.50 8.88 15.71
CA LYS A 25 7.77 8.95 16.46
C LYS A 25 8.98 9.27 15.58
N GLY A 26 8.89 9.11 14.26
CA GLY A 26 10.01 9.21 13.33
C GLY A 26 10.76 7.88 13.15
N HIS A 27 11.51 7.79 12.05
CA HIS A 27 12.14 6.56 11.56
C HIS A 27 12.87 5.75 12.64
N GLN A 28 12.42 4.51 12.85
CA GLN A 28 12.95 3.53 13.82
C GLN A 28 13.01 3.99 15.29
N LYS A 29 12.40 5.14 15.67
CA LYS A 29 12.42 5.67 17.06
C LYS A 29 11.43 4.97 18.01
N TRP A 30 10.61 4.06 17.50
CA TRP A 30 9.71 3.20 18.28
C TRP A 30 10.42 1.96 18.86
N THR A 31 9.69 1.19 19.68
CA THR A 31 10.13 -0.07 20.26
C THR A 31 9.19 -1.23 19.87
N LEU A 32 9.67 -2.48 19.95
CA LEU A 32 8.82 -3.66 19.74
C LEU A 32 7.67 -3.74 20.77
N SER A 33 7.85 -3.13 21.95
CA SER A 33 6.81 -2.98 22.96
C SER A 33 5.73 -1.96 22.55
N ASP A 34 6.09 -0.91 21.79
CA ASP A 34 5.09 -0.01 21.18
C ASP A 34 4.24 -0.76 20.15
N ILE A 35 4.88 -1.49 19.22
CA ILE A 35 4.15 -2.24 18.19
C ILE A 35 3.20 -3.25 18.85
N ALA A 36 3.69 -4.04 19.81
CA ALA A 36 2.88 -4.99 20.55
C ALA A 36 1.65 -4.33 21.21
N LYS A 37 1.84 -3.17 21.85
CA LYS A 37 0.77 -2.41 22.53
C LYS A 37 -0.23 -1.79 21.55
N TYR A 38 0.20 -1.28 20.40
CA TYR A 38 -0.66 -0.55 19.46
C TYR A 38 -1.33 -1.44 18.41
N ALA A 39 -0.76 -2.60 18.08
CA ALA A 39 -1.34 -3.60 17.18
C ALA A 39 -2.20 -4.65 17.91
N ASP A 40 -2.20 -4.64 19.26
CA ASP A 40 -2.81 -5.65 20.13
C ASP A 40 -2.29 -7.08 19.87
N VAL A 41 -0.97 -7.24 19.94
CA VAL A 41 -0.27 -8.52 19.67
C VAL A 41 0.86 -8.77 20.67
N THR A 42 1.25 -10.03 20.85
CA THR A 42 2.44 -10.35 21.65
C THR A 42 3.73 -10.03 20.89
N ARG A 43 4.80 -9.65 21.62
CA ARG A 43 6.14 -9.46 21.03
C ARG A 43 6.65 -10.73 20.34
N SER A 44 6.31 -11.91 20.85
CA SER A 44 6.62 -13.21 20.25
C SER A 44 6.04 -13.38 18.85
N LEU A 45 4.85 -12.82 18.61
CA LEU A 45 4.16 -12.87 17.32
C LEU A 45 4.82 -11.94 16.29
N ILE A 46 5.32 -10.77 16.74
CA ILE A 46 6.14 -9.87 15.91
C ILE A 46 7.46 -10.57 15.54
N TYR A 47 8.16 -11.17 16.52
CA TYR A 47 9.39 -11.92 16.26
C TYR A 47 9.20 -13.09 15.29
N TYR A 48 8.04 -13.77 15.35
CA TYR A 48 7.72 -14.88 14.45
C TYR A 48 7.52 -14.45 12.99
N TYR A 49 6.90 -13.30 12.74
CA TYR A 49 6.64 -12.82 11.36
C TYR A 49 7.75 -11.95 10.76
N PHE A 50 8.40 -11.11 11.56
CA PHE A 50 9.32 -10.07 11.07
C PHE A 50 10.73 -10.13 11.70
N GLY A 51 10.98 -11.06 12.62
CA GLY A 51 12.22 -11.09 13.39
C GLY A 51 12.35 -9.90 14.35
N LYS A 52 13.61 -9.52 14.65
CA LYS A 52 13.97 -8.55 15.69
C LYS A 52 14.53 -7.22 15.18
N GLU A 53 14.82 -7.13 13.88
CA GLU A 53 15.51 -6.00 13.28
C GLU A 53 14.53 -4.92 12.83
N LYS A 54 14.69 -3.69 13.34
CA LYS A 54 13.78 -2.59 13.04
C LYS A 54 13.73 -2.24 11.56
N LYS A 55 14.88 -2.22 10.88
CA LYS A 55 14.97 -1.94 9.43
C LYS A 55 14.10 -2.92 8.63
N THR A 56 14.27 -4.22 8.84
CA THR A 56 13.47 -5.28 8.21
C THR A 56 11.98 -5.14 8.50
N ILE A 57 11.60 -4.83 9.75
CA ILE A 57 10.21 -4.57 10.14
C ILE A 57 9.61 -3.36 9.38
N VAL A 58 10.38 -2.27 9.19
CA VAL A 58 9.93 -1.12 8.39
C VAL A 58 9.82 -1.50 6.91
N GLU A 59 10.84 -2.11 6.32
CA GLU A 59 10.83 -2.49 4.90
C GLU A 59 9.67 -3.42 4.56
N GLU A 60 9.43 -4.46 5.35
CA GLU A 60 8.30 -5.38 5.13
C GLU A 60 6.95 -4.70 5.33
N ALA A 61 6.82 -3.78 6.30
CA ALA A 61 5.63 -2.97 6.44
C ALA A 61 5.38 -2.10 5.20
N PHE A 62 6.42 -1.46 4.63
CA PHE A 62 6.27 -0.72 3.38
C PHE A 62 5.93 -1.64 2.20
N ARG A 63 6.64 -2.76 2.00
CA ARG A 63 6.38 -3.71 0.89
C ARG A 63 4.93 -4.19 0.91
N TYR A 64 4.47 -4.73 2.04
CA TYR A 64 3.12 -5.25 2.21
C TYR A 64 2.04 -4.18 2.01
N MET A 65 2.22 -3.00 2.61
CA MET A 65 1.22 -1.93 2.54
C MET A 65 1.18 -1.29 1.13
N LEU A 66 2.29 -1.26 0.39
CA LEU A 66 2.35 -0.84 -1.01
C LEU A 66 1.73 -1.89 -1.97
N ASP A 67 1.89 -3.18 -1.70
CA ASP A 67 1.23 -4.24 -2.47
C ASP A 67 -0.30 -4.23 -2.30
N LEU A 68 -0.79 -3.90 -1.10
CA LEU A 68 -2.20 -3.61 -0.86
C LEU A 68 -2.64 -2.30 -1.54
N PHE A 69 -1.82 -1.25 -1.47
CA PHE A 69 -2.11 0.08 -2.02
C PHE A 69 -2.22 0.10 -3.54
N PHE A 70 -1.37 -0.65 -4.24
CA PHE A 70 -1.39 -0.77 -5.70
C PHE A 70 -2.11 -2.05 -6.19
N ASN A 71 -2.68 -2.84 -5.28
CA ASN A 71 -3.36 -4.11 -5.54
C ASN A 71 -2.53 -5.11 -6.38
N LEU A 72 -1.20 -5.13 -6.18
CA LEU A 72 -0.26 -5.91 -7.01
C LEU A 72 -0.37 -7.42 -6.77
N ASN A 73 -0.85 -7.85 -5.59
CA ASN A 73 -1.04 -9.25 -5.23
C ASN A 73 -2.37 -9.86 -5.75
N SER A 74 -3.04 -9.21 -6.71
CA SER A 74 -4.34 -9.65 -7.24
C SER A 74 -4.25 -9.97 -8.73
N ASP A 75 -4.37 -11.25 -9.07
CA ASP A 75 -4.37 -11.75 -10.46
C ASP A 75 -5.55 -11.21 -11.30
N GLU A 76 -6.60 -10.69 -10.64
CA GLU A 76 -7.80 -10.23 -11.31
C GLU A 76 -7.58 -8.86 -11.97
N HIS A 77 -7.64 -8.85 -13.30
CA HIS A 77 -7.52 -7.64 -14.13
C HIS A 77 -8.88 -6.92 -14.22
N ARG A 78 -9.43 -6.47 -13.08
CA ARG A 78 -10.76 -5.81 -13.01
C ARG A 78 -10.80 -4.35 -13.50
N GLY A 79 -9.73 -3.86 -14.13
CA GLY A 79 -9.59 -2.46 -14.54
C GLY A 79 -9.42 -1.46 -13.38
N VAL A 80 -9.17 -0.19 -13.73
CA VAL A 80 -8.79 0.84 -12.75
C VAL A 80 -9.91 1.12 -11.73
N ALA A 81 -11.15 1.28 -12.18
CA ALA A 81 -12.27 1.64 -11.31
C ALA A 81 -12.49 0.64 -10.17
N ALA A 82 -12.58 -0.65 -10.50
CA ALA A 82 -12.80 -1.70 -9.51
C ALA A 82 -11.61 -1.87 -8.55
N ARG A 83 -10.38 -1.61 -9.04
CA ARG A 83 -9.17 -1.53 -8.20
C ARG A 83 -9.28 -0.36 -7.21
N MET A 84 -9.65 0.83 -7.68
CA MET A 84 -9.76 2.04 -6.86
C MET A 84 -10.89 1.96 -5.82
N SER A 85 -12.05 1.43 -6.18
CA SER A 85 -13.15 1.14 -5.23
C SER A 85 -12.77 0.15 -4.12
N ASN A 86 -11.75 -0.68 -4.33
CA ASN A 86 -11.21 -1.62 -3.34
C ASN A 86 -10.14 -0.94 -2.46
N ILE A 87 -9.26 -0.13 -3.05
CA ILE A 87 -8.14 0.53 -2.35
C ILE A 87 -8.59 1.71 -1.46
N ILE A 88 -9.48 2.59 -1.94
CA ILE A 88 -9.79 3.84 -1.22
C ILE A 88 -10.38 3.58 0.18
N PRO A 89 -11.31 2.63 0.39
CA PRO A 89 -11.76 2.27 1.74
C PRO A 89 -10.60 1.76 2.62
N LYS A 90 -9.74 0.88 2.09
CA LYS A 90 -8.57 0.35 2.80
C LYS A 90 -7.58 1.44 3.21
N ILE A 91 -7.36 2.47 2.38
CA ILE A 91 -6.46 3.58 2.71
C ILE A 91 -7.06 4.52 3.77
N LYS A 92 -8.39 4.61 3.88
CA LYS A 92 -9.05 5.31 5.00
C LYS A 92 -8.79 4.63 6.36
N GLU A 93 -8.56 3.31 6.37
CA GLU A 93 -8.10 2.55 7.55
C GLU A 93 -6.57 2.62 7.78
N MET A 94 -5.81 3.08 6.78
CA MET A 94 -4.34 3.07 6.74
C MET A 94 -3.71 4.41 6.29
N PRO A 95 -4.16 5.59 6.81
CA PRO A 95 -3.76 6.89 6.26
C PRO A 95 -2.25 7.16 6.32
N TYR A 96 -1.55 6.54 7.27
CA TYR A 96 -0.09 6.66 7.43
C TYR A 96 0.70 6.15 6.22
N CYS A 97 0.19 5.15 5.49
CA CYS A 97 0.84 4.63 4.28
C CYS A 97 0.91 5.70 3.19
N PHE A 98 -0.21 6.40 2.96
CA PHE A 98 -0.31 7.46 1.95
C PHE A 98 0.58 8.68 2.31
N VAL A 99 0.62 9.05 3.59
CA VAL A 99 1.52 10.12 4.08
C VAL A 99 2.99 9.75 3.88
N LEU A 100 3.41 8.55 4.28
CA LEU A 100 4.79 8.10 4.15
C LEU A 100 5.22 7.93 2.69
N PHE A 101 4.32 7.47 1.81
CA PHE A 101 4.58 7.38 0.38
C PHE A 101 5.09 8.71 -0.20
N PHE A 102 4.41 9.83 0.08
CA PHE A 102 4.87 11.14 -0.37
C PHE A 102 6.12 11.66 0.34
N LEU A 103 6.33 11.29 1.61
CA LEU A 103 7.53 11.69 2.37
C LEU A 103 8.81 10.93 1.95
N GLU A 104 8.69 9.71 1.42
CA GLU A 104 9.85 8.84 1.13
C GLU A 104 10.13 8.61 -0.37
N ARG A 105 9.13 8.69 -1.27
CA ARG A 105 9.29 8.32 -2.70
C ARG A 105 10.43 9.04 -3.44
N SER A 106 10.72 10.29 -3.07
CA SER A 106 11.75 11.13 -3.69
C SER A 106 13.13 11.06 -3.01
N LYS A 107 13.29 10.24 -1.96
CA LYS A 107 14.56 10.08 -1.25
C LYS A 107 15.37 8.92 -1.80
N GLU A 108 16.69 9.02 -1.71
CA GLU A 108 17.61 7.90 -1.96
C GLU A 108 17.83 7.10 -0.67
N THR A 109 16.72 6.54 -0.17
CA THR A 109 16.67 5.58 0.95
C THR A 109 16.16 4.23 0.43
N GLU A 110 16.39 3.15 1.17
CA GLU A 110 15.85 1.82 0.85
C GLU A 110 14.32 1.85 0.75
N ILE A 111 13.65 2.68 1.56
CA ILE A 111 12.20 2.90 1.49
C ILE A 111 11.81 3.61 0.18
N GLY A 112 12.52 4.67 -0.21
CA GLY A 112 12.30 5.34 -1.49
C GLY A 112 12.51 4.41 -2.70
N VAL A 113 13.51 3.53 -2.62
CA VAL A 113 13.75 2.48 -3.63
C VAL A 113 12.60 1.45 -3.66
N ILE A 114 12.13 0.97 -2.51
CA ILE A 114 10.97 0.05 -2.42
C ILE A 114 9.73 0.70 -3.04
N ILE A 115 9.46 1.98 -2.72
CA ILE A 115 8.33 2.72 -3.30
C ILE A 115 8.45 2.76 -4.82
N ARG A 116 9.57 3.26 -5.36
CA ARG A 116 9.74 3.41 -6.82
C ARG A 116 9.73 2.07 -7.57
N GLN A 117 10.15 0.97 -6.94
CA GLN A 117 9.99 -0.38 -7.49
C GLN A 117 8.51 -0.80 -7.59
N LYS A 118 7.71 -0.51 -6.56
CA LYS A 118 6.26 -0.81 -6.55
C LYS A 118 5.48 0.13 -7.49
N GLU A 119 5.85 1.41 -7.57
CA GLU A 119 5.33 2.35 -8.57
C GLU A 119 5.59 1.84 -9.99
N LYS A 120 6.83 1.41 -10.28
CA LYS A 120 7.18 0.82 -11.59
C LYS A 120 6.34 -0.41 -11.90
N ALA A 121 6.16 -1.33 -10.95
CA ALA A 121 5.35 -2.54 -11.16
C ALA A 121 3.87 -2.21 -11.48
N LEU A 122 3.30 -1.17 -10.86
CA LEU A 122 1.95 -0.70 -11.22
C LEU A 122 1.92 -0.08 -12.63
N LEU A 123 2.92 0.70 -13.02
CA LEU A 123 3.00 1.28 -14.37
C LEU A 123 3.17 0.20 -15.46
N GLU A 124 3.94 -0.86 -15.19
CA GLU A 124 4.07 -2.04 -16.06
C GLU A 124 2.74 -2.82 -16.14
N ARG A 125 2.05 -3.03 -15.01
CA ARG A 125 0.70 -3.62 -14.98
C ARG A 125 -0.31 -2.78 -15.78
N LEU A 126 -0.36 -1.47 -15.56
CA LEU A 126 -1.22 -0.54 -16.30
C LEU A 126 -0.96 -0.60 -17.81
N LYS A 127 0.32 -0.69 -18.23
CA LYS A 127 0.67 -0.84 -19.64
C LYS A 127 0.27 -2.21 -20.23
N SER A 128 0.18 -3.24 -19.39
CA SER A 128 -0.37 -4.55 -19.79
C SER A 128 -1.91 -4.57 -19.82
N GLU A 129 -2.58 -3.83 -18.91
CA GLU A 129 -4.04 -3.64 -18.91
C GLU A 129 -4.50 -2.75 -20.09
N TYR A 130 -3.66 -1.80 -20.53
CA TYR A 130 -3.96 -0.83 -21.60
C TYR A 130 -2.81 -0.76 -22.63
N PRO A 131 -2.61 -1.80 -23.47
CA PRO A 131 -1.49 -1.90 -24.39
C PRO A 131 -1.46 -0.79 -25.45
N ASP A 132 -2.62 -0.25 -25.83
CA ASP A 132 -2.74 0.82 -26.83
C ASP A 132 -2.36 2.22 -26.28
N MET A 133 -2.16 2.39 -24.96
CA MET A 133 -1.78 3.67 -24.34
C MET A 133 -0.27 3.98 -24.39
N ASP A 134 0.11 5.23 -24.67
CA ASP A 134 1.49 5.72 -24.52
C ASP A 134 1.90 5.92 -23.05
N ALA A 135 3.20 6.14 -22.80
CA ALA A 135 3.73 6.29 -21.45
C ALA A 135 3.18 7.52 -20.68
N ASN A 136 2.80 8.60 -21.38
CA ASN A 136 2.16 9.76 -20.77
C ASN A 136 0.70 9.50 -20.44
N GLN A 137 -0.01 8.70 -21.25
CA GLN A 137 -1.37 8.25 -20.96
C GLN A 137 -1.41 7.33 -19.73
N ILE A 138 -0.50 6.36 -19.65
CA ILE A 138 -0.31 5.51 -18.45
C ILE A 138 0.03 6.37 -17.22
N LEU A 139 0.94 7.35 -17.35
CA LEU A 139 1.29 8.27 -16.26
C LEU A 139 0.08 9.13 -15.82
N ARG A 140 -0.77 9.60 -16.75
CA ARG A 140 -2.01 10.32 -16.41
C ARG A 140 -2.96 9.46 -15.58
N VAL A 141 -3.17 8.20 -15.96
CA VAL A 141 -3.99 7.25 -15.19
C VAL A 141 -3.43 7.09 -13.78
N TYR A 142 -2.12 6.85 -13.63
CA TYR A 142 -1.48 6.72 -12.33
C TYR A 142 -1.59 8.00 -11.45
N LEU A 143 -1.43 9.18 -12.04
CA LEU A 143 -1.62 10.46 -11.33
C LEU A 143 -3.09 10.67 -10.92
N MET A 144 -4.05 10.21 -11.73
CA MET A 144 -5.47 10.21 -11.37
C MET A 144 -5.77 9.23 -10.23
N GLU A 145 -5.16 8.04 -10.19
CA GLU A 145 -5.29 7.10 -9.05
C GLU A 145 -4.82 7.76 -7.75
N LEU A 146 -3.61 8.34 -7.74
CA LEU A 146 -3.10 9.10 -6.59
C LEU A 146 -4.04 10.25 -6.17
N GLY A 147 -4.62 10.97 -7.14
CA GLY A 147 -5.61 12.03 -6.89
C GLY A 147 -6.90 11.49 -6.26
N ALA A 148 -7.45 10.39 -6.77
CA ALA A 148 -8.67 9.78 -6.25
C ALA A 148 -8.51 9.29 -4.79
N ILE A 149 -7.31 8.82 -4.41
CA ILE A 149 -6.97 8.52 -3.01
C ILE A 149 -6.83 9.81 -2.18
N ALA A 150 -6.12 10.83 -2.69
CA ALA A 150 -5.92 12.11 -1.99
C ALA A 150 -7.25 12.80 -1.64
N PHE A 151 -8.20 12.81 -2.59
CA PHE A 151 -9.54 13.33 -2.39
C PHE A 151 -10.51 12.32 -1.76
N SER A 152 -10.04 11.10 -1.45
CA SER A 152 -10.79 10.09 -0.71
C SER A 152 -12.17 9.78 -1.32
N LEU A 153 -12.22 9.71 -2.66
CA LEU A 153 -13.47 9.63 -3.42
C LEU A 153 -14.36 8.44 -3.04
N ASP A 154 -15.66 8.61 -3.23
CA ASP A 154 -16.64 7.52 -3.19
C ASP A 154 -16.64 6.70 -4.50
N ASN A 155 -17.39 5.60 -4.50
CA ASN A 155 -17.44 4.69 -5.64
C ASN A 155 -18.11 5.30 -6.89
N GLU A 156 -19.14 6.15 -6.72
CA GLU A 156 -19.82 6.80 -7.84
C GLU A 156 -18.83 7.70 -8.59
N LYS A 157 -18.08 8.53 -7.86
CA LYS A 157 -17.07 9.41 -8.44
C LYS A 157 -15.85 8.67 -9.00
N VAL A 158 -15.50 7.50 -8.44
CA VAL A 158 -14.49 6.59 -9.03
C VAL A 158 -14.95 6.06 -10.38
N PHE A 159 -16.19 5.59 -10.53
CA PHE A 159 -16.69 5.08 -11.82
C PHE A 159 -16.95 6.19 -12.86
N GLU A 160 -17.21 7.43 -12.44
CA GLU A 160 -17.21 8.59 -13.36
C GLU A 160 -15.81 8.92 -13.90
N ILE A 161 -14.79 8.96 -13.03
CA ILE A 161 -13.43 9.40 -13.38
C ILE A 161 -12.66 8.29 -14.11
N PHE A 162 -12.94 7.03 -13.76
CA PHE A 162 -12.44 5.84 -14.43
C PHE A 162 -13.62 5.08 -15.04
N PRO A 163 -14.23 5.59 -16.14
CA PRO A 163 -15.28 4.83 -16.83
C PRO A 163 -14.70 3.49 -17.31
N PRO A 164 -15.53 2.44 -17.50
CA PRO A 164 -15.08 1.14 -17.99
C PRO A 164 -14.42 1.24 -19.38
N MET A 165 -13.11 1.43 -19.39
CA MET A 165 -12.29 1.38 -20.60
C MET A 165 -12.29 -0.05 -21.14
N GLN A 166 -12.48 -0.20 -22.45
CA GLN A 166 -12.56 -1.52 -23.09
C GLN A 166 -11.18 -2.20 -23.07
N SER A 167 -10.94 -3.02 -22.05
CA SER A 167 -9.98 -4.11 -22.12
C SER A 167 -10.43 -5.10 -23.20
N LYS A 168 -9.52 -5.51 -24.07
CA LYS A 168 -9.70 -6.67 -24.97
C LYS A 168 -9.41 -7.97 -24.22
#